data_AF-A0A7C1GAE1-F1
#
_entry.id   AF-A0A7C1GAE1-F1
#
_cell.length_a   1.000
_cell.length_b   1.000
_cell.length_c   1.000
_cell.angle_alpha   90.00
_cell.angle_beta   90.00
_cell.angle_gamma   90.00
#
_symmetry.space_group_name_H-M   'P 1'
#
loop_
_entity.id
_entity.type
_entity.pdbx_description
1 polymer ?
#
loop_
_entity_poly.entity_id
_entity_poly.type
_entity_poly.pdbx_seq_one_letter_code
_entity_poly.pdbx_strand_id
1 'polypeptide(L)'
;HDTGNFKIGDTLTEGEVLLFKGIPSFSPELFRYVVNADPMRSKQLAKGIDQLMDEGVAQLFTGKQSGRKIIGTVGALQFEVIQYRLEHEYNAKCRYEPITLYKTAWFISDNKTQLEDFRARKRGQIAVDKEGREVFLADSPFSLQMAQEKYPDIQFYFTSEF
;
A
#
# COMPACT_ATOMS: atom_id res chain seq x y z
N HIS A 1 -16.46 5.48 28.51
CA HIS A 1 -16.22 4.21 27.79
C HIS A 1 -16.47 4.50 26.32
N ASP A 2 -15.44 4.98 25.62
CA ASP A 2 -15.50 5.26 24.19
C ASP A 2 -15.21 3.99 23.40
N THR A 3 -16.24 3.43 22.80
CA THR A 3 -16.13 2.42 21.73
C THR A 3 -15.67 3.13 20.48
N GLY A 4 -14.39 2.95 20.12
CA GLY A 4 -13.76 3.44 18.88
C GLY A 4 -14.41 2.86 17.63
N ASN A 5 -15.59 3.38 17.30
CA ASN A 5 -16.45 2.94 16.20
C ASN A 5 -16.44 3.91 15.02
N PHE A 6 -15.55 4.90 15.00
CA PHE A 6 -15.49 5.88 13.92
C PHE A 6 -14.18 5.82 13.15
N LYS A 7 -14.29 5.69 11.82
CA LYS A 7 -13.18 5.78 10.86
C LYS A 7 -13.19 7.16 10.19
N ILE A 8 -12.04 7.58 9.66
CA ILE A 8 -11.96 8.81 8.86
C ILE A 8 -12.84 8.61 7.62
N GLY A 9 -13.86 9.45 7.44
CA GLY A 9 -14.89 9.32 6.40
C GLY A 9 -16.30 8.99 6.92
N ASP A 10 -16.47 8.74 8.22
CA ASP A 10 -17.79 8.50 8.77
C ASP A 10 -18.66 9.77 8.74
N THR A 11 -19.79 9.64 8.08
CA THR A 11 -20.77 10.71 7.90
C THR A 11 -21.99 10.40 8.75
N LEU A 12 -22.35 11.31 9.66
CA LEU A 12 -23.64 11.33 10.34
C LEU A 12 -24.55 12.28 9.57
N THR A 13 -25.63 11.79 8.95
CA THR A 13 -26.62 12.65 8.26
C THR A 13 -28.04 12.43 8.80
N GLU A 14 -28.82 13.51 8.92
CA GLU A 14 -30.28 13.46 9.07
C GLU A 14 -30.95 13.54 7.68
N GLY A 15 -30.75 12.52 6.84
CA GLY A 15 -31.66 12.26 5.72
C GLY A 15 -31.28 12.77 4.34
N GLU A 16 -30.05 13.20 4.09
CA GLU A 16 -29.53 13.35 2.72
C GLU A 16 -28.52 12.25 2.37
N VAL A 17 -28.71 11.61 1.21
CA VAL A 17 -27.78 10.65 0.61
C VAL A 17 -26.64 11.44 -0.05
N LEU A 18 -25.70 11.90 0.78
CA LEU A 18 -24.43 12.45 0.33
C LEU A 18 -23.46 11.29 0.06
N LEU A 19 -23.24 10.98 -1.22
CA LEU A 19 -22.13 10.14 -1.67
C LEU A 19 -20.83 10.93 -1.50
N PHE A 20 -20.20 10.84 -0.32
CA PHE A 20 -18.82 11.25 -0.16
C PHE A 20 -17.94 10.28 -0.97
N LYS A 21 -17.36 10.78 -2.08
CA LYS A 21 -16.13 10.18 -2.62
C LYS A 21 -15.11 10.22 -1.48
N GLY A 22 -14.63 9.04 -1.08
CA GLY A 22 -13.73 8.87 0.05
C GLY A 22 -12.51 9.78 -0.02
N ILE A 23 -11.88 9.99 1.14
CA ILE A 23 -10.63 10.73 1.31
C ILE A 23 -9.67 10.35 0.18
N PRO A 24 -9.08 11.32 -0.54
CA PRO A 24 -8.27 11.03 -1.71
C PRO A 24 -7.14 10.08 -1.34
N SER A 25 -7.05 8.95 -2.05
CA SER A 25 -5.93 8.05 -1.93
C SER A 25 -4.68 8.72 -2.50
N PHE A 26 -3.76 9.07 -1.62
CA PHE A 26 -2.52 9.72 -2.01
C PHE A 26 -1.55 8.71 -2.63
N SER A 27 -0.85 9.10 -3.71
CA SER A 27 0.32 8.36 -4.20
C SER A 27 1.41 8.42 -3.14
N PRO A 28 1.93 7.29 -2.63
CA PRO A 28 3.05 7.32 -1.71
C PRO A 28 4.33 7.84 -2.38
N GLU A 29 5.15 8.56 -1.61
CA GLU A 29 6.44 9.15 -2.06
C GLU A 29 7.63 8.51 -1.36
N LEU A 30 7.42 7.98 -0.15
CA LEU A 30 8.45 7.33 0.66
C LEU A 30 8.03 5.90 0.97
N PHE A 31 8.98 4.98 0.86
CA PHE A 31 8.73 3.56 1.01
C PHE A 31 9.75 2.92 1.95
N ARG A 32 9.28 2.01 2.79
CA ARG A 32 10.14 1.16 3.64
C ARG A 32 9.56 -0.22 3.77
N TYR A 33 10.42 -1.23 3.87
CA TYR A 33 9.98 -2.54 4.35
C TYR A 33 9.63 -2.43 5.83
N VAL A 34 8.53 -3.06 6.25
CA VAL A 34 8.18 -3.22 7.66
C VAL A 34 8.49 -4.64 8.09
N VAL A 35 9.32 -4.77 9.13
CA VAL A 35 9.76 -6.06 9.63
C VAL A 35 9.39 -6.21 11.09
N ASN A 36 8.89 -7.40 11.43
CA ASN A 36 8.58 -7.72 12.81
C ASN A 36 9.87 -7.73 13.66
N ALA A 37 9.87 -6.93 14.72
CA ALA A 37 10.97 -6.88 15.68
C ALA A 37 10.79 -7.87 16.84
N ASP A 38 9.59 -8.45 17.00
CA ASP A 38 9.28 -9.48 17.99
C ASP A 38 8.57 -10.69 17.34
N PRO A 39 9.29 -11.79 17.07
CA PRO A 39 8.71 -12.97 16.42
C PRO A 39 7.43 -13.51 17.08
N MET A 40 7.28 -13.34 18.41
CA MET A 40 6.11 -13.81 19.17
C MET A 40 4.85 -12.96 18.93
N ARG A 41 5.01 -11.75 18.39
CA ARG A 41 3.92 -10.77 18.16
C ARG A 41 3.48 -10.64 16.71
N SER A 42 3.79 -11.63 15.86
CA SER A 42 3.51 -11.58 14.43
C SER A 42 2.01 -11.35 14.10
N LYS A 43 1.09 -11.95 14.86
CA LYS A 43 -0.35 -11.76 14.66
C LYS A 43 -0.82 -10.35 15.06
N GLN A 44 -0.32 -9.85 16.18
CA GLN A 44 -0.61 -8.50 16.68
C GLN A 44 -0.09 -7.45 15.71
N LEU A 45 1.15 -7.63 15.23
CA LEU A 45 1.74 -6.75 14.23
C LEU A 45 0.90 -6.74 12.93
N ALA A 46 0.53 -7.90 12.41
CA ALA A 46 -0.29 -7.99 11.21
C ALA A 46 -1.63 -7.26 11.39
N LYS A 47 -2.34 -7.52 12.49
CA LYS A 47 -3.60 -6.85 12.81
C LYS A 47 -3.44 -5.33 12.94
N GLY A 48 -2.41 -4.87 13.66
CA GLY A 48 -2.16 -3.44 13.87
C GLY A 48 -1.83 -2.72 12.58
N ILE A 49 -0.96 -3.31 11.74
CA ILE A 49 -0.68 -2.75 10.41
C ILE A 49 -1.99 -2.64 9.62
N ASP A 50 -2.76 -3.72 9.52
CA ASP A 50 -3.97 -3.73 8.70
C ASP A 50 -4.99 -2.66 9.16
N GLN A 51 -5.18 -2.49 10.47
CA GLN A 51 -6.07 -1.47 11.03
C GLN A 51 -5.55 -0.03 10.78
N LEU A 52 -4.25 0.21 10.97
CA LEU A 52 -3.65 1.52 10.68
C LEU A 52 -3.76 1.90 9.20
N MET A 53 -3.71 0.92 8.29
CA MET A 53 -3.95 1.19 6.86
C MET A 53 -5.43 1.48 6.58
N ASP A 54 -6.37 0.84 7.28
CA ASP A 54 -7.81 1.15 7.16
C ASP A 54 -8.16 2.58 7.59
N GLU A 55 -7.37 3.15 8.50
CA GLU A 55 -7.49 4.53 8.93
C GLU A 55 -6.88 5.52 7.93
N GLY A 56 -6.25 5.05 6.85
CA GLY A 56 -5.63 5.89 5.83
C GLY A 56 -4.29 6.51 6.25
N VAL A 57 -3.65 6.00 7.32
CA VAL A 57 -2.36 6.53 7.80
C VAL A 57 -1.25 6.35 6.75
N ALA A 58 -1.30 5.25 6.00
CA ALA A 58 -0.36 4.90 4.95
C ALA A 58 -0.97 3.84 4.01
N GLN A 59 -0.24 3.48 2.96
CA GLN A 59 -0.57 2.35 2.10
C GLN A 59 0.30 1.13 2.42
N LEU A 60 -0.29 -0.05 2.33
CA LEU A 60 0.40 -1.33 2.48
C LEU A 60 0.46 -2.06 1.14
N PHE A 61 1.66 -2.48 0.77
CA PHE A 61 1.92 -3.39 -0.34
C PHE A 61 2.59 -4.65 0.18
N THR A 62 2.23 -5.80 -0.38
CA THR A 62 2.86 -7.09 -0.07
C THR A 62 3.51 -7.63 -1.33
N GLY A 63 4.83 -7.80 -1.32
CA GLY A 63 5.57 -8.33 -2.47
C GLY A 63 5.04 -9.71 -2.87
N LYS A 64 4.59 -9.86 -4.12
CA LYS A 64 3.89 -11.06 -4.59
C LYS A 64 4.77 -12.31 -4.54
N GLN A 65 6.08 -12.13 -4.78
CA GLN A 65 7.06 -13.23 -4.71
C GLN A 65 7.68 -13.40 -3.33
N SER A 66 8.00 -12.30 -2.63
CA SER A 66 8.77 -12.34 -1.39
C SER A 66 7.92 -12.42 -0.12
N GLY A 67 6.63 -12.07 -0.21
CA GLY A 67 5.75 -11.91 0.95
C GLY A 67 6.14 -10.74 1.87
N ARG A 68 7.17 -9.96 1.53
CA ARG A 68 7.63 -8.85 2.35
C ARG A 68 6.62 -7.70 2.27
N LYS A 69 6.31 -7.13 3.43
CA LYS A 69 5.41 -5.98 3.56
C LYS A 69 6.19 -4.67 3.36
N ILE A 70 5.62 -3.77 2.58
CA ILE A 70 6.14 -2.45 2.25
C ILE A 70 5.09 -1.44 2.68
N ILE A 71 5.49 -0.44 3.45
CA ILE A 71 4.64 0.70 3.81
C ILE A 71 5.04 1.89 2.93
N GLY A 72 4.05 2.46 2.25
CA GLY A 72 4.16 3.68 1.46
C GLY A 72 3.49 4.86 2.16
N THR A 73 4.21 5.98 2.28
CA THR A 73 3.79 7.20 2.97
C THR A 73 4.04 8.43 2.10
N VAL A 74 3.29 9.51 2.28
CA VAL A 74 3.59 10.82 1.67
C VAL A 74 4.67 11.59 2.43
N GLY A 75 4.85 11.31 3.72
CA GLY A 75 5.81 12.01 4.57
C GLY A 75 6.44 11.10 5.62
N ALA A 76 7.69 11.39 6.00
CA ALA A 76 8.49 10.53 6.85
C ALA A 76 7.89 10.32 8.26
N LEU A 77 7.19 11.33 8.80
CA LEU A 77 6.56 11.27 10.12
C LEU A 77 5.54 10.12 10.25
N GLN A 78 4.89 9.73 9.14
CA GLN A 78 3.92 8.64 9.15
C GLN A 78 4.56 7.31 9.58
N PHE A 79 5.84 7.06 9.27
CA PHE A 79 6.54 5.88 9.77
C PHE A 79 6.68 5.89 11.30
N GLU A 80 7.03 7.04 11.88
CA GLU A 80 7.18 7.19 13.34
C GLU A 80 5.84 7.01 14.05
N VAL A 81 4.77 7.61 13.50
CA VAL A 81 3.41 7.45 14.02
C VAL A 81 2.97 5.99 13.98
N ILE A 82 3.18 5.29 12.86
CA ILE A 82 2.83 3.86 12.73
C ILE A 82 3.61 3.02 13.75
N GLN A 83 4.92 3.21 13.85
CA GLN A 83 5.75 2.47 14.80
C GLN A 83 5.31 2.71 16.25
N TYR A 84 5.03 3.97 16.62
CA TYR A 84 4.54 4.32 17.95
C TYR A 84 3.20 3.66 18.26
N ARG A 85 2.23 3.74 17.34
CA ARG A 85 0.89 3.16 17.52
C ARG A 85 0.93 1.64 17.58
N LEU A 86 1.74 0.98 16.74
CA LEU A 86 1.96 -0.46 16.83
C LEU A 86 2.45 -0.88 18.22
N GLU A 87 3.37 -0.14 18.81
CA GLU A 87 3.91 -0.46 20.13
C GLU A 87 2.88 -0.23 21.24
N HIS A 88 2.15 0.89 21.21
CA HIS A 88 1.28 1.30 22.32
C HIS A 88 -0.15 0.78 22.24
N GLU A 89 -0.72 0.66 21.04
CA GLU A 89 -2.11 0.17 20.84
C GLU A 89 -2.16 -1.34 20.63
N TYR A 90 -1.11 -1.92 20.04
CA TYR A 90 -1.09 -3.33 19.63
C TYR A 90 -0.08 -4.19 20.38
N ASN A 91 0.77 -3.59 21.22
CA ASN A 91 1.87 -4.25 21.92
C ASN A 91 2.75 -5.05 20.94
N ALA A 92 3.04 -4.45 19.78
CA ALA A 92 3.80 -5.04 18.68
C ALA A 92 4.92 -4.09 18.25
N LYS A 93 6.15 -4.61 18.16
CA LYS A 93 7.30 -3.81 17.73
C LYS A 93 7.64 -4.11 16.28
N CYS A 94 7.89 -3.08 15.49
CA CYS A 94 8.43 -3.21 14.15
C CYS A 94 9.73 -2.42 14.00
N ARG A 95 10.51 -2.79 12.99
CA ARG A 95 11.60 -1.98 12.47
C ARG A 95 11.39 -1.74 10.99
N TYR A 96 11.97 -0.66 10.48
CA TYR A 96 11.98 -0.37 9.06
C TYR A 96 13.31 -0.73 8.42
N GLU A 97 13.25 -1.27 7.22
CA GLU A 97 14.42 -1.49 6.36
C GLU A 97 14.25 -0.69 5.07
N PRO A 98 15.34 -0.10 4.52
CA PRO A 98 15.28 0.69 3.31
C PRO A 98 14.87 -0.17 2.11
N ILE A 99 14.19 0.47 1.15
CA ILE A 99 13.86 -0.11 -0.15
C ILE A 99 14.15 0.93 -1.23
N THR A 100 14.78 0.51 -2.32
CA THR A 100 14.90 1.33 -3.53
C THR A 100 13.61 1.21 -4.32
N LEU A 101 12.74 2.20 -4.19
CA LEU A 101 11.45 2.27 -4.86
C LEU A 101 11.20 3.73 -5.21
N TYR A 102 11.01 4.01 -6.49
CA TYR A 102 10.71 5.34 -7.00
C TYR A 102 9.21 5.61 -6.97
N LYS A 103 8.42 4.69 -7.55
CA LYS A 103 6.98 4.87 -7.63
C LYS A 103 6.24 3.54 -7.63
N THR A 104 5.01 3.59 -7.16
CA THR A 104 4.05 2.49 -7.29
C THR A 104 3.04 2.82 -8.38
N ALA A 105 2.70 1.83 -9.19
CA ALA A 105 1.68 1.97 -10.21
C ALA A 105 0.80 0.73 -10.24
N TRP A 106 -0.50 0.88 -9.97
CA TRP A 106 -1.45 -0.17 -10.27
C TRP A 106 -1.53 -0.35 -11.77
N PHE A 107 -1.78 -1.58 -12.22
CA PHE A 107 -1.82 -1.85 -13.65
C PHE A 107 -2.95 -2.81 -14.03
N ILE A 108 -3.65 -2.48 -15.12
CA ILE A 108 -4.69 -3.32 -15.72
C ILE A 108 -4.56 -3.35 -17.24
N SER A 109 -5.04 -4.42 -17.85
CA SER A 109 -5.07 -4.58 -19.30
C SER A 109 -6.09 -5.66 -19.69
N ASP A 110 -6.79 -5.43 -20.79
CA ASP A 110 -7.60 -6.46 -21.45
C ASP A 110 -6.75 -7.42 -22.30
N ASN A 111 -5.52 -7.02 -22.65
CA ASN A 111 -4.57 -7.88 -23.37
C ASN A 111 -3.90 -8.87 -22.40
N LYS A 112 -4.50 -10.06 -22.27
CA LYS A 112 -4.00 -11.13 -21.40
C LYS A 112 -2.56 -11.55 -21.72
N THR A 113 -2.18 -11.60 -23.00
CA THR A 113 -0.84 -12.03 -23.43
C THR A 113 0.23 -11.05 -22.95
N GLN A 114 0.03 -9.75 -23.14
CA GLN A 114 0.96 -8.73 -22.63
C GLN A 114 1.00 -8.73 -21.10
N LEU A 115 -0.17 -8.87 -20.45
CA LEU A 115 -0.26 -8.89 -19.00
C LEU A 115 0.50 -10.07 -18.38
N GLU A 116 0.44 -11.24 -19.01
CA GLU A 116 1.18 -12.44 -18.59
C GLU A 116 2.70 -12.30 -18.80
N ASP A 117 3.17 -11.78 -19.96
CA ASP A 117 4.60 -11.48 -20.14
C ASP A 117 5.07 -10.43 -19.13
N PHE A 118 4.28 -9.36 -18.89
CA PHE A 118 4.60 -8.36 -17.88
C PHE A 118 4.76 -8.99 -16.50
N ARG A 119 3.80 -9.79 -16.06
CA ARG A 119 3.86 -10.52 -14.77
C ARG A 119 5.07 -11.44 -14.68
N ALA A 120 5.43 -12.13 -15.76
CA ALA A 120 6.58 -13.02 -15.80
C ALA A 120 7.91 -12.24 -15.72
N ARG A 121 8.05 -11.18 -16.52
CA ARG A 121 9.27 -10.36 -16.63
C ARG A 121 9.49 -9.47 -15.42
N LYS A 122 8.42 -8.97 -14.81
CA LYS A 122 8.44 -8.05 -13.66
C LYS A 122 8.08 -8.74 -12.34
N ARG A 123 8.12 -10.07 -12.27
CA ARG A 123 7.71 -10.86 -11.10
C ARG A 123 8.27 -10.36 -9.77
N GLY A 124 9.56 -9.99 -9.74
CA GLY A 124 10.21 -9.48 -8.51
C GLY A 124 9.85 -8.04 -8.13
N GLN A 125 9.22 -7.30 -9.05
CA GLN A 125 8.78 -5.91 -8.90
C GLN A 125 7.25 -5.81 -8.82
N ILE A 126 6.54 -6.91 -8.55
CA ILE A 126 5.09 -6.89 -8.38
C ILE A 126 4.76 -7.14 -6.92
N ALA A 127 3.90 -6.28 -6.39
CA ALA A 127 3.23 -6.44 -5.12
C ALA A 127 1.72 -6.49 -5.31
N VAL A 128 1.02 -6.78 -4.22
CA VAL A 128 -0.43 -6.62 -4.09
C VAL A 128 -0.72 -5.58 -3.03
N ASP A 129 -1.70 -4.72 -3.27
CA ASP A 129 -2.23 -3.84 -2.24
C ASP A 129 -3.18 -4.59 -1.29
N LYS A 130 -3.79 -3.86 -0.35
CA LYS A 130 -4.73 -4.44 0.62
C LYS A 130 -6.00 -5.01 -0.02
N GLU A 131 -6.41 -4.51 -1.19
CA GLU A 131 -7.57 -4.98 -1.94
C GLU A 131 -7.22 -6.16 -2.87
N GLY A 132 -5.96 -6.60 -2.88
CA GLY A 132 -5.48 -7.69 -3.73
C GLY A 132 -5.20 -7.27 -5.17
N ARG A 133 -5.19 -5.96 -5.47
CA ARG A 133 -4.86 -5.43 -6.79
C ARG A 133 -3.36 -5.44 -6.99
N GLU A 134 -2.92 -5.77 -8.21
CA GLU A 134 -1.50 -5.82 -8.52
C GLU A 134 -0.92 -4.42 -8.70
N VAL A 135 0.28 -4.24 -8.15
CA VAL A 135 1.01 -2.98 -8.15
C VAL A 135 2.42 -3.24 -8.63
N PHE A 136 2.84 -2.50 -9.65
CA PHE A 136 4.20 -2.47 -10.11
C PHE A 136 5.03 -1.53 -9.22
N LEU A 137 6.13 -2.05 -8.71
CA LEU A 137 7.10 -1.37 -7.86
C LEU A 137 8.27 -0.89 -8.71
N ALA A 138 8.14 0.28 -9.33
CA ALA A 138 9.17 0.85 -10.18
C ALA A 138 10.33 1.38 -9.34
N ASP A 139 11.53 0.83 -9.50
CA ASP A 139 12.72 1.23 -8.75
C ASP A 139 13.30 2.59 -9.19
N SER A 140 12.93 3.04 -10.39
CA SER A 140 13.46 4.24 -11.04
C SER A 140 12.49 4.80 -12.09
N PRO A 141 12.59 6.10 -12.46
CA PRO A 141 11.80 6.68 -13.55
C PRO A 141 12.00 5.94 -14.88
N PHE A 142 13.25 5.55 -15.17
CA PHE A 142 13.59 4.81 -16.38
C PHE A 142 12.91 3.43 -16.44
N SER A 143 12.89 2.70 -15.32
CA SER A 143 12.21 1.40 -15.26
C SER A 143 10.71 1.48 -15.53
N LEU A 144 10.07 2.57 -15.07
CA LEU A 144 8.67 2.85 -15.28
C LEU A 144 8.40 3.20 -16.75
N GLN A 145 9.18 4.12 -17.31
CA GLN A 145 9.05 4.52 -18.72
C GLN A 145 9.24 3.31 -19.65
N MET A 146 10.28 2.52 -19.46
CA MET A 146 10.54 1.33 -20.27
C MET A 146 9.41 0.29 -20.15
N ALA A 147 8.77 0.17 -18.99
CA ALA A 147 7.60 -0.68 -18.83
C ALA A 147 6.41 -0.14 -19.63
N GLN A 148 6.14 1.17 -19.58
CA GLN A 148 5.05 1.78 -20.34
C GLN A 148 5.27 1.67 -21.86
N GLU A 149 6.50 1.88 -22.34
CA GLU A 149 6.84 1.76 -23.76
C GLU A 149 6.79 0.32 -24.27
N LYS A 150 7.26 -0.64 -23.47
CA LYS A 150 7.27 -2.07 -23.88
C LYS A 150 5.88 -2.69 -23.84
N TYR A 151 5.02 -2.24 -22.92
CA TYR A 151 3.68 -2.81 -22.73
C TYR A 151 2.59 -1.76 -22.94
N PRO A 152 2.38 -1.29 -24.18
CA PRO A 152 1.47 -0.18 -24.47
C PRO A 152 0.00 -0.49 -24.20
N ASP A 153 -0.38 -1.77 -24.12
CA ASP A 153 -1.77 -2.18 -23.82
C ASP A 153 -2.03 -2.24 -22.30
N ILE A 154 -1.01 -2.02 -21.46
CA ILE A 154 -1.15 -1.98 -20.01
C ILE A 154 -1.32 -0.53 -19.56
N GLN A 155 -2.44 -0.26 -18.90
CA GLN A 155 -2.72 1.03 -18.28
C GLN A 155 -2.12 1.06 -16.89
N PHE A 156 -1.37 2.12 -16.58
CA PHE A 156 -0.72 2.32 -15.29
C PHE A 156 -1.36 3.49 -14.54
N TYR A 157 -1.76 3.26 -13.30
CA TYR A 157 -2.44 4.22 -12.43
C TYR A 157 -1.57 4.52 -11.22
N PHE A 158 -1.49 5.79 -10.84
CA PHE A 158 -0.62 6.25 -9.73
C PHE A 158 -1.40 6.57 -8.46
N THR A 159 -2.72 6.49 -8.53
CA THR A 159 -3.65 6.64 -7.40
C THR A 159 -4.46 5.37 -7.31
N SER A 160 -4.95 5.02 -6.12
CA SER A 160 -5.71 3.79 -5.93
C SER A 160 -7.19 3.92 -6.31
N GLU A 161 -7.63 5.14 -6.65
CA GLU A 161 -8.93 5.46 -7.25
C GLU A 161 -8.83 5.40 -8.78
N PHE A 162 -9.00 4.22 -9.37
CA PHE A 162 -8.99 4.03 -10.81
C PHE A 162 -9.98 2.96 -11.27
#